data_AF-A0A6A8MTN2-F1
#
_entry.id   AF-A0A6A8MTN2-F1
#
_cell.length_a   1.000
_cell.length_b   1.000
_cell.length_c   1.000
_cell.angle_alpha   90.00
_cell.angle_beta   90.00
_cell.angle_gamma   90.00
#
_symmetry.space_group_name_H-M   'P 1'
#
loop_
_entity.id
_entity.type
_entity.pdbx_description
1 polymer ?
#
loop_
_entity_poly.entity_id
_entity_poly.type
_entity_poly.pdbx_seq_one_letter_code
_entity_poly.pdbx_strand_id
1 'polypeptide(L)' 'MEVICAGITIFIVILFARAVISWFPLSPGTPAAQISDVLVLLTDWALKPLRTVIPPVGMIDLSFLVLTMGLFIIRGFICG' A
#
# COMPACT_ATOMS: atom_id res chain seq x y z
N MET A 1 14.00 -8.39 16.71
CA MET A 1 13.99 -8.10 15.26
C MET A 1 12.75 -8.68 14.60
N GLU A 2 12.31 -9.87 15.00
CA GLU A 2 11.01 -10.51 14.64
C GLU A 2 9.81 -9.56 14.48
N VAL A 3 9.50 -8.76 15.51
CA VAL A 3 8.32 -7.87 15.51
C VAL A 3 8.38 -6.80 14.42
N ILE A 4 9.57 -6.26 14.15
CA ILE A 4 9.78 -5.23 13.11
C ILE A 4 9.58 -5.87 11.73
N CYS A 5 10.16 -7.04 11.52
CA CYS A 5 10.02 -7.81 10.28
C CYS A 5 8.57 -8.19 9.99
N ALA A 6 7.82 -8.60 11.03
CA ALA A 6 6.40 -8.87 10.94
C ALA A 6 5.62 -7.59 10.59
N GLY A 7 5.91 -6.47 11.23
CA GLY A 7 5.27 -5.18 10.95
C GLY A 7 5.45 -4.72 9.49
N ILE A 8 6.68 -4.80 8.97
CA ILE A 8 6.97 -4.47 7.57
C ILE A 8 6.20 -5.40 6.62
N THR A 9 6.18 -6.70 6.92
CA THR A 9 5.48 -7.69 6.10
C THR A 9 3.97 -7.43 6.08
N ILE A 10 3.37 -7.16 7.23
CA ILE A 10 1.95 -6.79 7.35
C ILE A 10 1.66 -5.53 6.53
N PHE A 11 2.51 -4.52 6.61
CA PHE A 11 2.33 -3.29 5.85
C PHE A 11 2.42 -3.51 4.33
N ILE A 12 3.34 -4.37 3.86
CA ILE A 12 3.40 -4.79 2.45
C ILE A 12 2.09 -5.47 2.03
N VAL A 13 1.55 -6.37 2.85
CA VAL A 13 0.27 -7.06 2.57
C VAL A 13 -0.89 -6.08 2.47
N ILE A 14 -0.96 -5.09 3.36
CA ILE A 14 -1.99 -4.03 3.34
C ILE A 14 -1.90 -3.23 2.03
N LEU A 15 -0.69 -2.84 1.62
CA LEU A 15 -0.47 -2.14 0.36
C LEU A 15 -0.95 -2.98 -0.83
N PHE A 16 -0.63 -4.28 -0.85
CA PHE A 16 -1.08 -5.19 -1.91
C PHE A 16 -2.61 -5.33 -1.93
N ALA A 17 -3.24 -5.48 -0.77
CA ALA A 17 -4.69 -5.55 -0.65
C ALA A 17 -5.34 -4.28 -1.21
N ARG A 18 -4.80 -3.09 -0.90
CA ARG A 18 -5.26 -1.82 -1.46
C ARG A 18 -5.16 -1.80 -2.98
N ALA A 19 -4.02 -2.23 -3.53
CA ALA A 19 -3.79 -2.24 -4.97
C ALA A 19 -4.77 -3.16 -5.70
N VAL A 20 -4.96 -4.38 -5.20
CA VAL A 20 -5.94 -5.33 -5.76
C VAL A 20 -7.36 -4.77 -5.69
N ILE A 21 -7.77 -4.23 -4.55
CA ILE A 21 -9.11 -3.67 -4.36
C ILE A 21 -9.34 -2.46 -5.26
N SER A 22 -8.32 -1.64 -5.52
CA SER A 22 -8.42 -0.46 -6.39
C SER A 22 -8.71 -0.78 -7.86
N TRP A 23 -8.44 -2.02 -8.31
CA TRP A 23 -8.78 -2.45 -9.68
C TRP A 23 -10.27 -2.77 -9.85
N PHE A 24 -10.97 -3.03 -8.75
CA PHE A 24 -12.41 -3.32 -8.81
C PHE A 24 -13.21 -2.03 -8.65
N PRO A 25 -14.19 -1.77 -9.51
CA PRO A 25 -15.10 -0.65 -9.32
C PRO A 25 -16.01 -0.94 -8.12
N LEU A 26 -15.75 -0.26 -7.00
CA LEU A 26 -16.54 -0.40 -5.78
C LEU A 26 -17.70 0.59 -5.76
N SER A 27 -18.90 0.07 -5.49
CA SER A 27 -20.07 0.93 -5.26
C SER A 27 -20.08 1.46 -3.81
N PRO A 28 -20.41 2.76 -3.61
CA PRO A 28 -20.58 3.34 -2.28
C PRO A 28 -21.61 2.56 -1.46
N GLY A 29 -21.35 2.39 -0.17
CA GLY A 29 -22.25 1.68 0.76
C GLY A 29 -22.08 0.15 0.79
N THR A 30 -21.15 -0.41 0.02
CA THR A 30 -20.78 -1.83 0.11
C THR A 30 -19.71 -2.07 1.20
N PRO A 31 -19.67 -3.27 1.82
CA PRO A 31 -18.60 -3.61 2.77
C PRO A 31 -17.19 -3.50 2.16
N ALA A 32 -17.06 -3.80 0.87
CA ALA A 32 -15.79 -3.68 0.16
C ALA A 32 -15.31 -2.23 0.05
N ALA A 33 -16.22 -1.27 -0.15
CA ALA A 33 -15.89 0.16 -0.14
C ALA A 33 -15.35 0.60 1.23
N GLN A 34 -15.99 0.16 2.33
CA GLN A 34 -15.52 0.45 3.68
C GLN A 34 -14.12 -0.12 3.96
N ILE A 35 -13.85 -1.34 3.49
CA ILE A 35 -12.51 -1.94 3.61
C ILE A 35 -11.49 -1.11 2.82
N SER A 36 -11.84 -0.68 1.60
CA SER A 36 -10.98 0.19 0.79
C SER A 36 -10.65 1.49 1.51
N ASP A 37 -11.64 2.15 2.12
CA ASP A 37 -11.43 3.39 2.89
C ASP A 37 -10.47 3.20 4.07
N VAL A 38 -10.58 2.07 4.78
CA VAL A 38 -9.66 1.72 5.87
C VAL A 38 -8.24 1.47 5.33
N LEU A 39 -8.10 0.76 4.22
CA LEU A 39 -6.80 0.51 3.59
C LEU A 39 -6.16 1.81 3.10
N VAL A 40 -6.96 2.72 2.53
CA VAL A 40 -6.52 4.06 2.13
C VAL A 40 -6.03 4.81 3.37
N LEU A 41 -6.82 4.87 4.44
CA LEU A 41 -6.43 5.55 5.69
C LEU A 41 -5.09 5.03 6.26
N LEU A 42 -4.90 3.70 6.25
CA LEU A 42 -3.70 3.05 6.76
C LEU A 42 -2.45 3.26 5.90
N THR A 43 -2.59 3.65 4.63
CA THR A 43 -1.47 3.70 3.68
C THR A 43 -1.24 5.08 3.08
N ASP A 44 -2.23 5.98 3.11
CA ASP A 44 -2.13 7.30 2.49
C ASP A 44 -1.07 8.19 3.15
N TRP A 45 -0.82 8.04 4.46
CA TRP A 45 0.25 8.80 5.12
C TRP A 45 1.63 8.52 4.50
N ALA A 46 1.86 7.30 4.00
CA ALA A 46 3.10 6.91 3.33
C ALA A 46 3.05 7.19 1.81
N LEU A 47 1.89 6.98 1.17
CA LEU A 47 1.73 7.11 -0.27
C LEU A 47 1.56 8.56 -0.74
N LYS A 48 0.90 9.43 0.03
CA LYS A 48 0.64 10.84 -0.32
C LYS A 48 1.92 11.67 -0.56
N PRO A 49 2.96 11.62 0.29
CA PRO A 49 4.21 12.30 -0.03
C PRO A 49 4.87 11.71 -1.28
N LEU A 50 4.79 10.40 -1.48
CA LEU A 50 5.35 9.72 -2.65
C LEU A 50 4.64 10.13 -3.95
N ARG A 51 3.31 10.24 -3.92
CA ARG A 51 2.46 10.72 -5.04
C ARG A 51 2.74 12.17 -5.42
N THR A 52 3.31 12.95 -4.52
CA THR A 52 3.71 14.33 -4.81
C THR A 52 4.96 14.36 -5.71
N VAL A 53 5.82 13.34 -5.59
CA VAL A 53 7.04 13.19 -6.41
C VAL A 53 6.75 12.39 -7.68
N ILE A 54 5.94 11.34 -7.57
CA ILE A 54 5.63 10.41 -8.67
C ILE A 54 4.11 10.45 -8.89
N PRO A 55 3.62 11.29 -9.80
CA PRO A 55 2.19 11.34 -10.10
C PRO A 55 1.71 9.98 -10.64
N PRO A 56 0.47 9.58 -10.32
CA PRO A 56 -0.10 8.35 -10.87
C PRO A 56 -0.21 8.44 -12.39
N VAL A 57 0.07 7.33 -13.08
CA VAL A 57 0.02 7.25 -14.55
C VAL A 57 -1.20 6.43 -14.94
N GLY A 58 -2.25 7.10 -15.41
CA GLY A 58 -3.53 6.47 -15.75
C GLY A 58 -4.25 5.92 -14.51
N MET A 59 -4.65 4.65 -14.57
CA MET A 59 -5.31 3.94 -13.45
C MET A 59 -4.32 3.20 -12.54
N ILE A 60 -3.01 3.26 -12.83
CA ILE A 60 -1.99 2.52 -12.10
C ILE A 60 -1.26 3.48 -11.16
N ASP A 61 -1.31 3.18 -9.86
CA ASP A 61 -0.57 3.93 -8.86
C ASP A 61 0.89 3.45 -8.81
N LEU A 62 1.77 4.13 -9.54
CA LEU A 62 3.22 3.88 -9.50
C LEU A 62 3.81 4.07 -8.09
N SER A 63 3.17 4.89 -7.25
CA SER A 63 3.62 5.10 -5.87
C SER A 63 3.49 3.82 -5.05
N PHE A 64 2.47 3.00 -5.29
CA PHE A 64 2.33 1.70 -4.64
C PHE A 64 3.50 0.77 -4.98
N LEU A 65 3.90 0.72 -6.26
CA LEU A 65 5.01 -0.12 -6.72
C LEU A 65 6.34 0.33 -6.09
N VAL A 66 6.61 1.63 -6.09
CA VAL A 66 7.85 2.18 -5.52
C VAL A 66 7.91 1.93 -4.02
N LEU A 67 6.79 2.15 -3.30
CA LEU A 67 6.74 1.95 -1.86
C LEU A 67 6.93 0.48 -1.49
N THR A 68 6.24 -0.45 -2.16
CA THR A 68 6.38 -1.89 -1.92
C THR A 68 7.78 -2.39 -2.24
N MET A 69 8.37 -1.96 -3.36
CA MET A 69 9.76 -2.30 -3.72
C MET A 69 10.73 -1.80 -2.64
N GLY A 70 10.59 -0.55 -2.18
CA GLY A 70 11.42 0.00 -1.11
C GLY A 70 11.31 -0.80 0.19
N LEU A 71 10.10 -1.18 0.60
CA LEU A 71 9.86 -2.00 1.78
C LEU A 71 10.47 -3.40 1.68
N PHE A 72 10.44 -4.04 0.51
CA PHE A 72 11.11 -5.33 0.30
C PHE A 72 12.62 -5.25 0.48
N ILE A 73 13.23 -4.20 -0.07
CA ILE A 73 14.67 -3.95 0.05
C ILE A 73 15.01 -3.72 1.53
N ILE A 74 14.28 -2.82 2.21
CA ILE A 74 14.47 -2.52 3.63
C ILE A 74 14.32 -3.79 4.49
N ARG A 75 13.28 -4.60 4.23
CA ARG A 75 13.07 -5.88 4.92
C ARG A 75 14.24 -6.82 4.71
N GLY A 76 14.76 -6.94 3.49
CA GLY A 76 15.90 -7.79 3.17
C GLY A 76 17.17 -7.37 3.91
N PHE A 77 17.42 -6.06 4.06
CA PHE A 77 18.57 -5.56 4.81
C PHE A 77 18.43 -5.67 6.33
N ILE A 78 17.21 -5.54 6.88
CA ILE A 78 16.98 -5.55 8.34
C ILE A 78 16.74 -6.96 8.89
N CYS A 79 16.10 -7.82 8.10
CA CYS A 79 15.61 -9.13 8.52
C CYS A 79 16.32 -10.29 7.82
N GLY A 80 17.26 -9.99 6.93
CA GLY A 80 18.13 -10.96 6.28
C GLY A 80 19.37 -11.30 7.12
#